data_AF-A0A9W7B5N5-F1
#
_entry.id   AF-A0A9W7B5N5-F1
#
_cell.length_a   1.000
_cell.length_b   1.000
_cell.length_c   1.000
_cell.angle_alpha   90.00
_cell.angle_beta   90.00
_cell.angle_gamma   90.00
#
_symmetry.space_group_name_H-M   'P 1'
#
loop_
_entity.id
_entity.type
_entity.pdbx_description
1 polymer ?
#
loop_
_entity_poly.entity_id
_entity_poly.type
_entity_poly.pdbx_seq_one_letter_code
_entity_poly.pdbx_strand_id
1 'polypeptide(L)'
;MGAGASADTAKFRETLNQNFLQGKPLDASDITTLEDALEEIRKLRTFASKALNSTHSNEAIARGAGSMIKGKKNGRAAVVAKQNFDSSVPYEKKSFPKPGEAKKLILAAITPNILFKACSGDEFGDIVDAFEMVEVKDGAYVINQGEQGEHFYVVEDGSLDIFVKMGGESPLG
;
A
#
# COMPACT_ATOMS: atom_id res chain seq x y z
N MET A 1 -5.75 -15.41 -5.61
CA MET A 1 -5.00 -16.67 -5.80
C MET A 1 -4.55 -16.67 -7.26
N GLY A 2 -3.29 -16.70 -7.70
CA GLY A 2 -2.02 -17.10 -7.11
C GLY A 2 -1.21 -17.75 -8.24
N ALA A 3 -0.77 -16.99 -9.25
CA ALA A 3 -0.04 -17.51 -10.42
C ALA A 3 0.89 -16.44 -10.98
N GLY A 4 2.18 -16.51 -10.63
CA GLY A 4 3.17 -15.53 -11.09
C GLY A 4 4.61 -15.76 -10.60
N ALA A 5 4.88 -16.87 -9.93
CA ALA A 5 6.22 -17.27 -9.48
C ALA A 5 6.62 -18.59 -10.17
N SER A 6 6.50 -18.67 -11.50
CA SER A 6 6.53 -19.97 -12.20
C SER A 6 7.62 -20.17 -13.25
N ALA A 7 8.43 -19.17 -13.64
CA ALA A 7 9.44 -19.34 -14.68
C ALA A 7 10.88 -19.22 -14.16
N ASP A 8 11.23 -18.14 -13.46
CA ASP A 8 12.60 -17.95 -12.94
C ASP A 8 12.90 -18.85 -11.73
N THR A 9 11.91 -19.01 -10.86
CA THR A 9 11.90 -20.02 -9.79
C THR A 9 11.91 -21.44 -10.35
N ALA A 10 11.28 -21.69 -11.51
CA ALA A 10 11.31 -23.00 -12.16
C ALA A 10 12.70 -23.30 -12.73
N LYS A 11 13.33 -22.35 -13.43
CA LYS A 11 14.72 -22.51 -13.93
C LYS A 11 15.74 -22.67 -12.82
N PHE A 12 15.60 -21.94 -11.72
CA PHE A 12 16.46 -22.10 -10.55
C PHE A 12 16.24 -23.46 -9.85
N ARG A 13 14.98 -23.88 -9.67
CA ARG A 13 14.64 -25.21 -9.13
C ARG A 13 15.08 -26.35 -10.06
N GLU A 14 15.00 -26.15 -11.37
CA GLU A 14 15.46 -27.09 -12.38
C GLU A 14 16.98 -27.22 -12.35
N THR A 15 17.71 -26.11 -12.19
CA THR A 15 19.18 -26.12 -12.03
C THR A 15 19.62 -26.76 -10.70
N LEU A 16 18.87 -26.56 -9.61
CA LEU A 16 19.08 -27.24 -8.33
C LEU A 16 18.82 -28.75 -8.42
N ASN A 17 17.74 -29.15 -9.11
CA ASN A 17 17.38 -30.55 -9.30
C ASN A 17 18.31 -31.28 -10.27
N GLN A 18 18.81 -30.61 -11.29
CA GLN A 18 19.73 -31.18 -12.29
C GLN A 18 21.15 -31.40 -11.74
N ASN A 19 21.59 -30.60 -10.74
CA ASN A 19 23.00 -30.62 -10.31
C ASN A 19 23.24 -30.96 -8.82
N PHE A 20 22.28 -30.73 -7.93
CA PHE A 20 22.50 -30.86 -6.47
C PHE A 20 21.62 -31.92 -5.80
N LEU A 21 20.36 -32.05 -6.24
CA LEU A 21 19.37 -32.96 -5.65
C LEU A 21 19.13 -34.23 -6.47
N GLN A 22 19.87 -34.47 -7.55
CA GLN A 22 19.64 -35.62 -8.42
C GLN A 22 19.98 -36.92 -7.68
N GLY A 23 18.94 -37.63 -7.23
CA GLY A 23 19.06 -38.90 -6.49
C GLY A 23 19.19 -38.77 -4.97
N LYS A 24 19.10 -37.56 -4.41
CA LYS A 24 19.13 -37.35 -2.95
C LYS A 24 17.73 -37.13 -2.38
N PRO A 25 17.38 -37.77 -1.25
CA PRO A 25 16.12 -37.57 -0.58
C PRO A 25 16.03 -36.15 0.02
N LEU A 26 14.84 -35.54 -0.07
CA LEU A 26 14.60 -34.15 0.35
C LEU A 26 14.51 -33.96 1.87
N ASP A 27 14.42 -35.06 2.61
CA ASP A 27 14.32 -35.11 4.07
C ASP A 27 15.67 -35.38 4.76
N ALA A 28 16.77 -35.38 3.98
CA ALA A 28 18.13 -35.65 4.43
C ALA A 28 18.32 -37.05 5.05
N SER A 29 17.45 -38.02 4.71
CA SER A 29 17.55 -39.38 5.24
C SER A 29 18.84 -40.13 4.85
N ASP A 30 19.55 -39.65 3.82
CA ASP A 30 20.82 -40.19 3.33
C ASP A 30 22.06 -39.65 4.06
N ILE A 31 21.90 -38.61 4.89
CA ILE A 31 22.98 -38.03 5.68
C ILE A 31 23.12 -38.84 6.97
N THR A 32 24.08 -39.76 7.01
CA THR A 32 24.26 -40.67 8.16
C THR A 32 25.45 -40.32 9.04
N THR A 33 26.36 -39.46 8.58
CA THR A 33 27.53 -39.02 9.34
C THR A 33 27.69 -37.50 9.36
N LEU A 34 28.47 -36.99 10.32
CA LEU A 34 28.77 -35.56 10.43
C LEU A 34 29.60 -35.07 9.23
N GLU A 35 30.52 -35.89 8.74
CA GLU A 35 31.31 -35.64 7.54
C GLU A 35 30.43 -35.46 6.30
N ASP A 36 29.40 -36.29 6.12
CA ASP A 36 28.44 -36.16 5.00
C ASP A 36 27.72 -34.81 5.06
N ALA A 37 27.24 -34.43 6.24
CA ALA A 37 26.54 -33.15 6.46
C ALA A 37 27.46 -31.94 6.15
N LEU A 38 28.72 -32.01 6.59
CA LEU A 38 29.70 -30.95 6.35
C LEU A 38 30.07 -30.82 4.87
N GLU A 39 30.16 -31.93 4.14
CA GLU A 39 30.46 -31.93 2.72
C GLU A 39 29.31 -31.31 1.90
N GLU A 40 28.06 -31.60 2.27
CA GLU A 40 26.89 -31.02 1.62
C GLU A 40 26.79 -29.51 1.83
N ILE A 41 27.04 -29.03 3.06
CA ILE A 41 27.05 -27.58 3.35
C ILE A 41 28.14 -26.88 2.53
N ARG A 42 29.32 -27.49 2.35
CA ARG A 42 30.39 -26.93 1.51
C ARG A 42 29.94 -26.81 0.05
N LYS A 43 29.36 -27.88 -0.53
CA LYS A 43 28.87 -27.88 -1.92
C LYS A 43 27.79 -26.82 -2.13
N LEU A 44 26.86 -26.67 -1.18
CA LEU A 44 25.80 -25.65 -1.23
C LEU A 44 26.38 -24.23 -1.23
N ARG A 45 27.37 -23.96 -0.37
CA ARG A 45 28.04 -22.66 -0.27
C ARG A 45 28.80 -22.31 -1.56
N THR A 46 29.52 -23.26 -2.16
CA THR A 46 30.24 -23.04 -3.41
C THR A 46 29.30 -22.74 -4.58
N PHE A 47 28.16 -23.45 -4.65
CA PHE A 47 27.14 -23.21 -5.66
C PHE A 47 26.52 -21.81 -5.55
N ALA A 48 26.14 -21.40 -4.34
CA ALA A 48 25.58 -20.07 -4.09
C ALA A 48 26.53 -18.94 -4.52
N SER A 49 27.82 -19.07 -4.17
CA SER A 49 28.84 -18.09 -4.58
C SER A 49 29.05 -18.04 -6.10
N LYS A 50 29.00 -19.18 -6.79
CA LYS A 50 29.15 -19.24 -8.25
C LYS A 50 27.95 -18.62 -8.98
N ALA A 51 26.74 -18.83 -8.47
CA ALA A 51 25.53 -18.21 -9.01
C ALA A 51 25.57 -16.68 -8.86
N LEU A 52 26.00 -16.17 -7.70
CA LEU A 52 26.11 -14.72 -7.43
C LEU A 52 27.26 -14.04 -8.20
N ASN A 53 28.34 -14.76 -8.51
CA ASN A 53 29.47 -14.19 -9.26
C ASN A 53 29.31 -14.26 -10.79
N SER A 54 28.33 -15.03 -11.29
CA SER A 54 28.02 -15.08 -12.73
C SER A 54 27.31 -13.84 -13.28
N THR A 55 26.94 -12.88 -12.41
CA THR A 55 26.22 -11.65 -12.78
C THR A 55 27.10 -10.41 -12.99
N HIS A 56 28.44 -10.55 -13.01
CA HIS A 56 29.34 -9.43 -13.30
C HIS A 56 30.42 -9.77 -14.35
N SER A 57 30.06 -9.75 -15.63
CA SER A 57 30.97 -9.25 -16.69
C SER A 57 30.20 -8.89 -17.97
N ASN A 58 30.47 -7.67 -18.44
CA ASN A 58 30.13 -7.04 -19.74
C ASN A 58 28.76 -6.39 -19.94
N GLU A 59 28.80 -5.06 -19.86
CA GLU A 59 27.87 -4.12 -20.49
C GLU A 59 28.03 -4.07 -22.02
N ALA A 60 26.89 -3.82 -22.68
CA ALA A 60 26.69 -3.11 -23.96
C ALA A 60 27.00 -3.84 -25.30
N ILE A 61 25.93 -4.22 -26.03
CA ILE A 61 25.32 -3.54 -27.20
C ILE A 61 24.58 -4.59 -28.07
N ALA A 62 23.26 -4.41 -28.25
CA ALA A 62 22.50 -4.58 -29.52
C ALA A 62 21.02 -4.98 -29.29
N ARG A 63 20.18 -3.94 -29.22
CA ARG A 63 18.85 -3.79 -29.85
C ARG A 63 18.17 -5.07 -30.41
N GLY A 64 16.96 -5.35 -29.90
CA GLY A 64 15.92 -6.02 -30.70
C GLY A 64 15.05 -7.04 -29.97
N ALA A 65 13.79 -6.65 -29.73
CA ALA A 65 12.60 -7.49 -29.56
C ALA A 65 12.45 -8.37 -28.30
N GLY A 66 11.37 -8.12 -27.55
CA GLY A 66 10.83 -9.06 -26.58
C GLY A 66 10.24 -8.41 -25.33
N SER A 67 9.10 -7.74 -25.48
CA SER A 67 8.28 -7.21 -24.38
C SER A 67 7.96 -8.31 -23.35
N MET A 68 8.59 -8.26 -22.17
CA MET A 68 8.12 -9.04 -21.03
C MET A 68 6.79 -8.44 -20.55
N ILE A 69 5.70 -9.20 -20.69
CA ILE A 69 4.44 -8.91 -20.01
C ILE A 69 4.67 -9.07 -18.50
N LYS A 70 5.12 -7.97 -17.89
CA LYS A 70 5.26 -7.78 -16.46
C LYS A 70 3.85 -7.67 -15.91
N GLY A 71 3.32 -8.75 -15.34
CA GLY A 71 2.09 -8.70 -14.55
C GLY A 71 2.25 -7.57 -13.53
N LYS A 72 1.49 -6.49 -13.72
CA LYS A 72 1.56 -5.27 -12.91
C LYS A 72 1.09 -5.64 -11.51
N LYS A 73 2.02 -6.08 -10.66
CA LYS A 73 1.77 -6.17 -9.22
C LYS A 73 1.38 -4.75 -8.83
N ASN A 74 0.12 -4.54 -8.44
CA ASN A 74 -0.34 -3.27 -7.92
C ASN A 74 0.46 -3.03 -6.63
N GLY A 75 1.57 -2.32 -6.77
CA GLY A 75 2.40 -1.93 -5.65
C GLY A 75 1.56 -1.13 -4.67
N ARG A 76 1.73 -1.39 -3.38
CA ARG A 76 1.18 -0.52 -2.35
C ARG A 76 1.98 0.78 -2.38
N ALA A 77 1.35 1.86 -2.81
CA ALA A 77 1.95 3.18 -2.68
C ALA A 77 1.96 3.57 -1.19
N ALA A 78 3.09 4.07 -0.72
CA ALA A 78 3.15 4.71 0.59
C ALA A 78 2.40 6.06 0.53
N VAL A 79 1.74 6.42 1.63
CA VAL A 79 1.06 7.70 1.78
C VAL A 79 1.67 8.41 2.99
N VAL A 80 2.00 9.69 2.83
CA VAL A 80 2.58 10.52 3.89
C VAL A 80 1.71 11.77 4.05
N ALA A 81 1.27 12.04 5.27
CA ALA A 81 0.60 13.30 5.61
C ALA A 81 1.66 14.39 5.83
N LYS A 82 1.37 15.63 5.42
CA LYS A 82 2.24 16.77 5.68
C LYS A 82 2.25 17.05 7.19
N GLN A 83 3.35 16.73 7.87
CA GLN A 83 3.52 17.04 9.29
C GLN A 83 4.02 18.48 9.45
N ASN A 84 3.10 19.42 9.71
CA ASN A 84 3.46 20.76 10.18
C ASN A 84 3.63 20.76 11.72
N PHE A 85 4.37 19.80 12.27
CA PHE A 85 4.71 19.77 13.70
C PHE A 85 5.97 20.60 13.93
N ASP A 86 5.88 21.91 13.71
CA ASP A 86 6.85 22.81 14.30
C ASP A 86 6.44 23.06 15.74
N SER A 87 7.10 22.37 16.68
CA SER A 87 6.81 22.52 18.11
C SER A 87 7.06 23.95 18.64
N SER A 88 7.69 24.83 17.84
CA SER A 88 7.89 26.23 18.18
C SER A 88 6.66 27.12 17.94
N VAL A 89 5.69 26.66 17.15
CA VAL A 89 4.41 27.36 16.97
C VAL A 89 3.31 26.68 17.80
N PRO A 90 2.67 27.40 18.74
CA PRO A 90 1.57 26.86 19.51
C PRO A 90 0.37 26.59 18.59
N TYR A 91 -0.28 25.44 18.81
CA TYR A 91 -1.52 25.12 18.12
C TYR A 91 -2.65 26.04 18.59
N GLU A 92 -3.28 26.74 17.64
CA GLU A 92 -4.47 27.55 17.90
C GLU A 92 -5.73 26.72 17.59
N LYS A 93 -6.49 26.41 18.63
CA LYS A 93 -7.73 25.66 18.50
C LYS A 93 -8.79 26.52 17.80
N LYS A 94 -9.21 26.09 16.61
CA LYS A 94 -10.34 26.70 15.89
C LYS A 94 -11.65 26.42 16.62
N SER A 95 -12.49 27.44 16.75
CA SER A 95 -13.84 27.32 17.31
C SER A 95 -14.79 28.23 16.57
N PHE A 96 -15.89 27.66 16.08
CA PHE A 96 -16.96 28.38 15.39
C PHE A 96 -18.25 28.27 16.18
N PRO A 97 -18.91 29.41 16.51
CA PRO A 97 -20.22 29.40 17.16
C PRO A 97 -21.25 28.67 16.30
N LYS A 98 -22.03 27.78 16.93
CA LYS A 98 -23.05 26.98 16.25
C LYS A 98 -24.21 26.60 17.19
N PRO A 99 -25.44 26.43 16.69
CA PRO A 99 -26.60 26.03 17.49
C PRO A 99 -26.40 24.68 18.18
N GLY A 100 -27.09 24.47 19.30
CA GLY A 100 -27.03 23.20 20.03
C GLY A 100 -27.49 21.99 19.22
N GLU A 101 -28.42 22.20 18.28
CA GLU A 101 -28.89 21.15 17.37
C GLU A 101 -27.79 20.74 16.37
N ALA A 102 -27.12 21.71 15.74
CA ALA A 102 -25.97 21.45 14.87
C ALA A 102 -24.85 20.72 15.61
N LYS A 103 -24.55 21.10 16.87
CA LYS A 103 -23.55 20.38 17.70
C LYS A 103 -23.93 18.91 17.90
N LYS A 104 -25.20 18.62 18.22
CA LYS A 104 -25.69 17.24 18.40
C LYS A 104 -25.62 16.44 17.11
N LEU A 105 -25.99 17.05 15.98
CA LEU A 105 -25.94 16.43 14.66
C LEU A 105 -24.50 16.06 14.29
N ILE A 106 -23.55 16.99 14.42
CA ILE A 106 -22.14 16.75 14.13
C ILE A 106 -21.60 15.64 15.04
N LEU A 107 -21.85 15.72 16.35
CA LEU A 107 -21.39 14.72 17.31
C LEU A 107 -21.90 13.32 16.92
N ALA A 108 -23.20 13.18 16.65
CA ALA A 108 -23.79 11.91 16.24
C ALA A 108 -23.19 11.36 14.93
N ALA A 109 -22.84 12.23 13.98
CA ALA A 109 -22.24 11.84 12.71
C ALA A 109 -20.77 11.37 12.86
N ILE A 110 -19.99 12.00 13.75
CA ILE A 110 -18.56 11.70 13.89
C ILE A 110 -18.26 10.58 14.89
N THR A 111 -19.07 10.39 15.94
CA THR A 111 -18.85 9.36 16.97
C THR A 111 -18.61 7.94 16.42
N PRO A 112 -19.37 7.43 15.43
CA PRO A 112 -19.14 6.08 14.91
C PRO A 112 -17.95 5.98 13.93
N ASN A 113 -17.39 7.12 13.48
CA ASN A 113 -16.34 7.14 12.46
C ASN A 113 -15.01 6.65 13.03
N ILE A 114 -14.32 5.79 12.28
CA ILE A 114 -13.04 5.18 12.67
C ILE A 114 -11.95 6.20 13.01
N LEU A 115 -11.98 7.40 12.42
CA LEU A 115 -10.99 8.45 12.63
C LEU A 115 -11.00 8.99 14.07
N PHE A 116 -12.14 8.91 14.75
CA PHE A 116 -12.34 9.51 16.08
C PHE A 116 -12.49 8.48 17.21
N LYS A 117 -12.23 7.20 16.94
CA LYS A 117 -12.40 6.12 17.92
C LYS A 117 -11.56 6.26 19.19
N ALA A 118 -10.42 6.94 19.10
CA ALA A 118 -9.52 7.15 20.22
C ALA A 118 -9.77 8.48 20.95
N CYS A 119 -10.70 9.30 20.47
CA CYS A 119 -11.01 10.58 21.08
C CYS A 119 -11.83 10.39 22.37
N SER A 120 -11.48 11.15 23.39
CA SER A 120 -12.21 11.31 24.64
C SER A 120 -13.41 12.26 24.46
N GLY A 121 -14.29 12.32 25.47
CA GLY A 121 -15.49 13.18 25.43
C GLY A 121 -15.16 14.67 25.26
N ASP A 122 -14.11 15.15 25.93
CA ASP A 122 -13.66 16.55 25.81
C ASP A 122 -13.08 16.84 24.43
N GLU A 123 -12.29 15.90 23.87
CA GLU A 123 -11.75 16.02 22.51
C GLU A 123 -12.86 16.03 21.44
N PHE A 124 -13.96 15.29 21.65
CA PHE A 124 -15.13 15.40 20.79
C PHE A 124 -15.74 16.81 20.83
N GLY A 125 -15.82 17.43 22.01
CA GLY A 125 -16.25 18.81 22.14
C GLY A 125 -15.39 19.76 21.31
N ASP A 126 -14.07 19.58 21.40
CA ASP A 126 -13.08 20.36 20.67
C ASP A 126 -13.21 20.20 19.15
N ILE A 127 -13.40 18.97 18.68
CA ILE A 127 -13.61 18.66 17.27
C ILE A 127 -14.93 19.28 16.77
N VAL A 128 -16.02 19.11 17.52
CA VAL A 128 -17.33 19.70 17.17
C VAL A 128 -17.25 21.22 17.10
N ASP A 129 -16.52 21.86 18.00
CA ASP A 129 -16.33 23.31 17.98
C ASP A 129 -15.50 23.75 16.74
N ALA A 130 -14.58 22.91 16.26
CA ALA A 130 -13.76 23.21 15.08
C ALA A 130 -14.48 23.06 13.73
N PHE A 131 -15.64 22.38 13.67
CA PHE A 131 -16.44 22.33 12.44
C PHE A 131 -16.94 23.72 12.04
N GLU A 132 -16.82 24.04 10.75
CA GLU A 132 -17.26 25.30 10.14
C GLU A 132 -18.47 25.02 9.23
N MET A 133 -19.45 25.92 9.24
CA MET A 133 -20.63 25.83 8.37
C MET A 133 -20.26 26.25 6.94
N VAL A 134 -20.66 25.46 5.95
CA VAL A 134 -20.46 25.76 4.54
C VAL A 134 -21.78 25.67 3.81
N GLU A 135 -22.25 26.78 3.25
CA GLU A 135 -23.42 26.81 2.40
C GLU A 135 -23.05 26.51 0.95
N VAL A 136 -23.78 25.60 0.32
CA VAL A 136 -23.59 25.21 -1.07
C VAL A 136 -24.89 25.42 -1.82
N LYS A 137 -24.82 26.06 -2.99
CA LYS A 137 -25.99 26.32 -3.83
C LYS A 137 -26.41 25.05 -4.56
N ASP A 138 -27.70 24.95 -4.88
CA ASP A 138 -28.22 23.89 -5.74
C ASP A 138 -27.45 23.83 -7.08
N GLY A 139 -27.17 22.61 -7.53
CA GLY A 139 -26.36 22.34 -8.72
C GLY A 139 -24.85 22.57 -8.58
N ALA A 140 -24.33 23.00 -7.42
CA ALA A 140 -22.89 23.14 -7.20
C ALA A 140 -22.25 21.84 -6.67
N TYR A 141 -21.00 21.60 -7.05
CA TYR A 141 -20.22 20.47 -6.55
C TYR A 141 -19.54 20.82 -5.22
N VAL A 142 -19.75 20.00 -4.19
CA VAL A 142 -19.06 20.13 -2.90
C VAL A 142 -17.61 19.66 -2.99
N ILE A 143 -17.37 18.54 -3.69
CA ILE A 143 -16.06 17.93 -3.88
C ILE A 143 -16.00 17.38 -5.31
N ASN A 144 -14.91 17.60 -6.05
CA ASN A 144 -14.71 16.96 -7.35
C ASN A 144 -13.74 15.77 -7.26
N GLN A 145 -14.05 14.70 -8.00
CA GLN A 145 -13.19 13.53 -8.07
C GLN A 145 -11.82 13.88 -8.66
N GLY A 146 -10.76 13.51 -7.93
CA GLY A 146 -9.37 13.79 -8.32
C GLY A 146 -8.79 15.04 -7.67
N GLU A 147 -9.61 15.84 -6.96
CA GLU A 147 -9.11 16.92 -6.11
C GLU A 147 -8.43 16.37 -4.85
N GLN A 148 -7.54 17.18 -4.29
CA GLN A 148 -6.88 16.86 -3.04
C GLN A 148 -7.89 17.00 -1.88
N GLY A 149 -8.11 15.91 -1.14
CA GLY A 149 -9.02 15.90 0.00
C GLY A 149 -8.36 16.43 1.28
N GLU A 150 -8.68 17.66 1.65
CA GLU A 150 -8.16 18.34 2.86
C GLU A 150 -9.22 18.52 3.96
N HIS A 151 -10.50 18.26 3.65
CA HIS A 151 -11.63 18.55 4.53
C HIS A 151 -12.53 17.33 4.75
N PHE A 152 -13.26 17.35 5.87
CA PHE A 152 -14.26 16.37 6.25
C PHE A 152 -15.60 17.08 6.42
N TYR A 153 -16.67 16.55 5.82
CA TYR A 153 -17.98 17.19 5.77
C TYR A 153 -19.06 16.36 6.46
N VAL A 154 -20.03 17.06 7.05
CA VAL A 154 -21.27 16.50 7.58
C VAL A 154 -22.41 17.29 6.95
N VAL A 155 -23.44 16.61 6.47
CA VAL A 155 -24.60 17.24 5.85
C VAL A 155 -25.57 17.63 6.96
N GLU A 156 -25.82 18.93 7.11
CA GLU A 156 -26.80 19.46 8.07
C GLU A 156 -28.21 19.50 7.48
N ASP A 157 -28.35 20.00 6.25
CA ASP A 157 -29.63 20.10 5.53
C ASP A 157 -29.43 19.90 4.01
N GLY A 158 -30.49 19.48 3.32
CA GLY A 158 -30.51 19.25 1.88
C GLY A 158 -30.27 17.81 1.44
N SER A 159 -29.99 17.61 0.15
CA SER A 159 -29.73 16.31 -0.46
C SER A 159 -28.59 16.44 -1.47
N LEU A 160 -27.74 15.41 -1.54
CA LEU A 160 -26.59 15.41 -2.44
C LEU A 160 -26.57 14.11 -3.24
N ASP A 161 -26.21 14.24 -4.51
CA ASP A 161 -25.94 13.11 -5.39
C ASP A 161 -24.45 12.81 -5.43
N ILE A 162 -24.10 11.51 -5.41
CA ILE A 162 -22.72 11.05 -5.46
C ILE A 162 -22.46 10.39 -6.81
N PHE A 163 -21.51 10.93 -7.56
CA PHE A 163 -21.09 10.40 -8.86
C PHE A 163 -19.64 9.92 -8.80
N VAL A 164 -19.39 8.73 -9.35
CA VAL A 164 -18.03 8.16 -9.44
C VAL A 164 -17.73 7.88 -10.91
N LYS A 165 -16.71 8.55 -11.46
CA LYS A 165 -16.16 8.21 -12.76
C LYS A 165 -15.37 6.91 -12.62
N MET A 166 -15.95 5.83 -13.13
CA MET A 166 -15.27 4.54 -13.25
C MET A 166 -14.30 4.62 -14.45
N GLY A 167 -13.00 4.54 -14.20
CA GLY A 167 -11.99 4.50 -15.26
C GLY A 167 -12.00 3.15 -15.98
N GLY A 168 -12.27 3.13 -17.28
CA GLY A 168 -12.36 1.88 -18.07
C GLY A 168 -12.24 1.97 -19.60
N GLU A 169 -12.52 3.10 -20.26
CA GLU A 169 -12.29 3.22 -21.71
C GLU A 169 -11.07 4.08 -21.99
N SER A 170 -9.96 3.42 -22.30
CA SER A 170 -8.94 4.03 -23.14
C SER A 170 -9.51 4.11 -24.56
N PRO A 171 -9.54 5.28 -25.22
CA PRO A 171 -9.88 5.31 -26.64
C PRO A 171 -8.83 4.46 -27.36
N LEU A 172 -9.29 3.44 -28.08
CA LEU A 172 -8.45 2.67 -28.98
C LEU A 172 -7.84 3.66 -29.99
N GLY A 173 -6.52 3.84 -29.88
CA GLY A 173 -5.67 4.56 -30.83
C GLY A 173 -4.44 3.72 -31.12
#